data_AF-A0A6B2LK39-F1
#
_entry.id   AF-A0A6B2LK39-F1
#
_cell.length_a   1.000
_cell.length_b   1.000
_cell.length_c   1.000
_cell.angle_alpha   90.00
_cell.angle_beta   90.00
_cell.angle_gamma   90.00
#
_symmetry.space_group_name_H-M   'P 1'
#
loop_
_entity.id
_entity.type
_entity.pdbx_description
1 polymer ?
#
loop_
_entity_poly.entity_id
_entity_poly.type
_entity_poly.pdbx_seq_one_letter_code
_entity_poly.pdbx_strand_id
1 'polypeptide(L)'
;MGLENICQTFQYSKKNTWDCRNSSSACQWEGVTCFNNSVVKLDFSSMNLYGILPPVIGLKFPNLTILNISNNILLGTLPQELGRMNNLQILNLTRNSLIGEIDVIENLTALRIIDISDNFFDGSIPSFSDFKELKILKLNGNTLTGGFPKDLASLTSLELLDLSDNLLSGPLYPDTLTD
;
A
#
# COMPACT_ATOMS: atom_id res chain seq x y z
N MET A 1 21.66 -1.03 -6.46
CA MET A 1 21.76 -0.06 -5.34
C MET A 1 20.45 0.15 -4.55
N GLY A 2 19.24 0.06 -5.13
CA GLY A 2 17.99 0.22 -4.36
C GLY A 2 17.51 -1.04 -3.62
N LEU A 3 17.56 -2.18 -4.32
CA LEU A 3 17.10 -3.47 -3.83
C LEU A 3 18.01 -4.09 -2.76
N GLU A 4 19.29 -3.73 -2.72
CA GLU A 4 20.20 -4.14 -1.64
C GLU A 4 19.69 -3.67 -0.28
N ASN A 5 19.16 -2.44 -0.19
CA ASN A 5 18.62 -1.91 1.06
C ASN A 5 17.35 -2.67 1.48
N ILE A 6 16.47 -3.02 0.53
CA ILE A 6 15.29 -3.86 0.80
C ILE A 6 15.70 -5.24 1.29
N CYS A 7 16.67 -5.84 0.59
CA CYS A 7 17.24 -7.13 0.94
C CYS A 7 17.90 -7.11 2.33
N GLN A 8 18.60 -6.03 2.68
CA GLN A 8 19.21 -5.82 3.99
C GLN A 8 18.16 -5.63 5.09
N THR A 9 17.11 -4.85 4.83
CA THR A 9 15.99 -4.67 5.77
C THR A 9 15.34 -6.00 6.13
N PHE A 10 15.22 -6.90 5.15
CA PHE A 10 14.59 -8.21 5.31
C PHE A 10 15.59 -9.37 5.36
N GLN A 11 16.87 -9.11 5.66
CA GLN A 11 17.95 -10.10 5.51
C GLN A 11 17.82 -11.34 6.40
N TYR A 12 16.94 -11.31 7.39
CA TYR A 12 16.67 -12.43 8.28
C TYR A 12 15.49 -13.28 7.82
N SER A 13 14.67 -12.77 6.90
CA SER A 13 13.64 -13.51 6.16
C SER A 13 14.21 -14.10 4.86
N LYS A 14 15.53 -14.31 4.82
CA LYS A 14 16.33 -14.61 3.63
C LYS A 14 15.68 -15.67 2.72
N LYS A 15 15.34 -15.23 1.51
CA LYS A 15 15.04 -16.12 0.38
C LYS A 15 16.34 -16.42 -0.34
N ASN A 16 16.51 -17.66 -0.80
CA ASN A 16 17.73 -18.15 -1.43
C ASN A 16 18.13 -17.36 -2.69
N THR A 17 17.18 -16.64 -3.29
CA THR A 17 17.39 -15.87 -4.53
C THR A 17 17.84 -14.42 -4.29
N TRP A 18 17.74 -13.92 -3.05
CA TRP A 18 18.03 -12.53 -2.73
C TRP A 18 19.52 -12.34 -2.43
N ASP A 19 20.29 -11.96 -3.45
CA ASP A 19 21.70 -11.60 -3.28
C ASP A 19 21.84 -10.14 -2.84
N CYS A 20 21.84 -9.90 -1.53
CA CYS A 20 22.03 -8.56 -0.96
C CYS A 20 23.42 -7.94 -1.23
N ARG A 21 24.36 -8.68 -1.84
CA ARG A 21 25.70 -8.18 -2.21
C ARG A 21 25.80 -7.82 -3.68
N ASN A 22 24.89 -8.33 -4.51
CA ASN A 22 24.89 -8.08 -5.94
C ASN A 22 23.46 -7.89 -6.48
N SER A 23 22.95 -6.65 -6.44
CA SER A 23 21.63 -6.33 -7.00
C SER A 23 21.57 -6.27 -8.54
N SER A 24 22.66 -6.57 -9.25
CA SER A 24 22.64 -6.60 -10.72
C SER A 24 21.72 -7.68 -11.31
N SER A 25 21.33 -8.67 -10.50
CA SER A 25 20.37 -9.73 -10.84
C SER A 25 18.98 -9.54 -10.22
N ALA A 26 18.61 -8.33 -9.78
CA ALA A 26 17.32 -8.00 -9.16
C ALA A 26 16.10 -8.70 -9.77
N CYS A 27 16.02 -8.78 -11.11
CA CYS A 27 14.92 -9.40 -11.84
C CYS A 27 14.84 -10.93 -11.70
N GLN A 28 15.85 -11.56 -11.09
CA GLN A 28 15.90 -12.99 -10.77
C GLN A 28 15.48 -13.27 -9.32
N TRP A 29 15.28 -12.22 -8.52
CA TRP A 29 14.85 -12.38 -7.14
C TRP A 29 13.41 -12.88 -7.08
N GLU A 30 13.16 -13.81 -6.17
CA GLU A 30 11.81 -14.27 -5.88
C GLU A 30 10.93 -13.07 -5.50
N GLY A 31 9.75 -12.98 -6.11
CA GLY A 31 8.81 -11.88 -5.92
C GLY A 31 9.09 -10.63 -6.76
N VAL A 32 10.18 -10.57 -7.53
CA VAL A 32 10.48 -9.43 -8.42
C VAL A 32 10.11 -9.77 -9.85
N THR A 33 9.34 -8.91 -10.50
CA THR A 33 9.06 -9.00 -11.94
C THR A 33 9.55 -7.75 -12.65
N CYS A 34 10.24 -7.96 -13.76
CA CYS A 34 10.76 -6.88 -14.59
C CYS A 34 10.16 -6.88 -15.99
N PHE A 35 10.04 -5.69 -16.57
CA PHE A 35 9.75 -5.45 -17.98
C PHE A 35 10.84 -4.54 -18.54
N ASN A 36 11.48 -4.94 -19.65
CA ASN A 36 12.61 -4.21 -20.24
C ASN A 36 13.69 -3.80 -19.21
N ASN A 37 14.10 -4.74 -18.34
CA ASN A 37 15.06 -4.54 -17.23
C ASN A 37 14.63 -3.53 -16.15
N SER A 38 13.38 -3.06 -16.16
CA SER A 38 12.81 -2.22 -15.11
C SER A 38 11.90 -3.03 -14.21
N VAL A 39 12.02 -2.88 -12.89
CA VAL A 39 11.14 -3.54 -11.92
C VAL A 39 9.75 -2.92 -12.03
N VAL A 40 8.75 -3.76 -12.34
CA VAL A 40 7.35 -3.33 -12.53
C VAL A 40 6.39 -3.94 -11.51
N LYS A 41 6.78 -5.06 -10.88
CA LYS A 41 6.00 -5.70 -9.82
C LYS A 41 6.93 -6.23 -8.73
N LEU A 42 6.55 -5.95 -7.48
CA LEU A 42 7.10 -6.54 -6.26
C LEU A 42 5.98 -7.30 -5.56
N ASP A 43 6.16 -8.60 -5.40
CA ASP A 43 5.22 -9.52 -4.77
C ASP A 43 5.95 -10.31 -3.70
N PHE A 44 5.97 -9.71 -2.52
CA PHE A 44 6.59 -10.26 -1.33
C PHE A 44 5.54 -10.79 -0.36
N SER A 45 4.39 -11.19 -0.87
CA SER A 45 3.31 -11.73 -0.05
C SER A 45 3.70 -13.07 0.58
N SER A 46 3.28 -13.29 1.83
CA SER A 46 3.52 -14.56 2.56
C SER A 46 5.00 -14.97 2.64
N MET A 47 5.91 -13.99 2.74
CA MET A 47 7.36 -14.24 2.77
C MET A 47 7.94 -14.28 4.19
N ASN A 48 7.11 -14.21 5.23
CA ASN A 48 7.54 -14.06 6.63
C ASN A 48 8.48 -12.86 6.81
N LEU A 49 8.23 -11.77 6.08
CA LEU A 49 8.95 -10.51 6.26
C LEU A 49 8.58 -9.90 7.60
N TYR A 50 9.56 -9.37 8.32
CA TYR A 50 9.34 -8.63 9.55
C TYR A 50 10.21 -7.38 9.58
N GLY A 51 9.91 -6.46 10.51
CA GLY A 51 10.54 -5.15 10.57
C GLY A 51 9.70 -4.09 9.89
N ILE A 52 10.33 -3.00 9.44
CA ILE A 52 9.63 -1.84 8.87
C ILE A 52 9.74 -1.81 7.35
N LEU A 53 8.78 -1.18 6.68
CA LEU A 53 8.86 -0.91 5.25
C LEU A 53 9.92 0.19 5.00
N PRO A 54 11.02 -0.09 4.27
CA PRO A 54 12.11 0.88 4.17
C PRO A 54 11.76 2.01 3.17
N PRO A 55 12.09 3.28 3.47
CA PRO A 55 11.86 4.45 2.59
C PRO A 55 12.29 4.27 1.13
N VAL A 56 13.34 3.50 0.91
CA VAL A 56 13.90 3.19 -0.40
C VAL A 56 12.89 2.57 -1.37
N ILE A 57 11.82 1.92 -0.88
CA ILE A 57 10.74 1.34 -1.69
C ILE A 57 10.11 2.39 -2.61
N GLY A 58 9.86 3.60 -2.08
CA GLY A 58 9.24 4.70 -2.82
C GLY A 58 10.22 5.52 -3.67
N LEU A 59 11.52 5.27 -3.57
CA LEU A 59 12.57 6.04 -4.25
C LEU A 59 13.20 5.33 -5.44
N LYS A 60 13.06 4.01 -5.55
CA LYS A 60 13.88 3.20 -6.47
C LYS A 60 13.13 2.52 -7.59
N PHE A 61 11.81 2.49 -7.54
CA PHE A 61 10.99 1.80 -8.55
C PHE A 61 10.00 2.77 -9.19
N PRO A 62 10.48 3.69 -10.05
CA PRO A 62 9.62 4.69 -10.67
C PRO A 62 8.55 4.08 -11.59
N ASN A 63 8.78 2.86 -12.10
CA ASN A 63 7.86 2.15 -13.00
C ASN A 63 7.06 1.04 -12.28
N LEU A 64 7.06 1.01 -10.95
CA LEU A 64 6.33 -0.02 -10.22
C LEU A 64 4.82 0.18 -10.39
N THR A 65 4.13 -0.88 -10.78
CA THR A 65 2.67 -0.93 -10.95
C THR A 65 2.00 -1.77 -9.89
N ILE A 66 2.72 -2.74 -9.30
CA ILE A 66 2.18 -3.64 -8.28
C ILE A 66 3.16 -3.73 -7.11
N LEU A 67 2.67 -3.40 -5.91
CA LEU A 67 3.34 -3.63 -4.64
C LEU A 67 2.44 -4.49 -3.77
N ASN A 68 2.79 -5.77 -3.63
CA ASN A 68 2.11 -6.71 -2.76
C ASN A 68 3.06 -7.17 -1.65
N ILE A 69 2.75 -6.80 -0.41
CA ILE A 69 3.54 -7.12 0.79
C ILE A 69 2.65 -7.78 1.86
N SER A 70 1.49 -8.30 1.43
CA SER A 70 0.47 -8.87 2.31
C SER A 70 0.91 -10.12 3.04
N ASN A 71 0.24 -10.45 4.13
CA ASN A 71 0.46 -11.66 4.92
C ASN A 71 1.92 -11.76 5.40
N ASN A 72 2.40 -10.70 6.04
CA ASN A 72 3.73 -10.64 6.65
C ASN A 72 3.60 -10.14 8.10
N ILE A 73 4.71 -9.85 8.75
CA ILE A 73 4.81 -9.40 10.15
C ILE A 73 5.45 -7.99 10.17
N LEU A 74 5.09 -7.16 9.20
CA LEU A 74 5.61 -5.80 9.12
C LEU A 74 5.02 -4.92 10.21
N LEU A 75 5.83 -4.02 10.72
CA LEU A 75 5.53 -3.08 11.81
C LEU A 75 5.83 -1.65 11.36
N GLY A 76 5.42 -0.70 12.18
CA GLY A 76 5.71 0.72 11.96
C GLY A 76 4.79 1.37 10.93
N THR A 77 5.13 2.59 10.53
CA THR A 77 4.31 3.40 9.63
C THR A 77 4.70 3.19 8.17
N LEU A 78 3.83 3.64 7.25
CA LEU A 78 4.20 3.77 5.86
C LEU A 78 5.26 4.89 5.69
N PRO A 79 6.34 4.67 4.92
CA PRO A 79 7.31 5.71 4.66
C PRO A 79 6.72 6.75 3.70
N GLN A 80 6.94 8.05 3.96
CA GLN A 80 6.42 9.15 3.13
C GLN A 80 6.81 9.04 1.66
N GLU A 81 7.95 8.43 1.37
CA GLU A 81 8.44 8.19 0.01
C GLU A 81 7.52 7.30 -0.81
N LEU A 82 6.68 6.47 -0.18
CA LEU A 82 5.68 5.64 -0.87
C LEU A 82 4.74 6.50 -1.74
N GLY A 83 4.43 7.73 -1.30
CA GLY A 83 3.62 8.69 -2.05
C GLY A 83 4.24 9.21 -3.35
N ARG A 84 5.46 8.78 -3.69
CA ARG A 84 6.15 9.14 -4.96
C ARG A 84 5.92 8.10 -6.07
N MET A 85 5.23 7.01 -5.78
CA MET A 85 5.06 5.87 -6.69
C MET A 85 3.87 6.10 -7.65
N ASN A 86 3.94 7.16 -8.46
CA ASN A 86 2.82 7.65 -9.26
C ASN A 86 2.27 6.67 -10.32
N ASN A 87 3.01 5.60 -10.64
CA ASN A 87 2.59 4.55 -11.57
C ASN A 87 1.94 3.35 -10.86
N LEU A 88 1.82 3.37 -9.52
CA LEU A 88 1.33 2.26 -8.74
C LEU A 88 -0.17 2.08 -8.97
N GLN A 89 -0.56 0.88 -9.40
CA GLN A 89 -1.94 0.50 -9.70
C GLN A 89 -2.53 -0.43 -8.65
N ILE A 90 -1.68 -1.25 -8.00
CA ILE A 90 -2.10 -2.18 -6.96
C ILE A 90 -1.19 -1.99 -5.74
N LEU A 91 -1.79 -1.60 -4.63
CA LEU A 91 -1.17 -1.59 -3.31
C LEU A 91 -1.90 -2.60 -2.42
N ASN A 92 -1.19 -3.66 -2.02
CA ASN A 92 -1.71 -4.67 -1.12
C ASN A 92 -0.78 -4.84 0.10
N LEU A 93 -1.26 -4.40 1.26
CA LEU A 93 -0.58 -4.42 2.55
C LEU A 93 -1.33 -5.28 3.59
N THR A 94 -2.35 -6.01 3.16
CA THR A 94 -3.28 -6.76 4.00
C THR A 94 -2.56 -7.69 4.97
N ARG A 95 -3.08 -7.84 6.20
CA ARG A 95 -2.56 -8.79 7.22
C ARG A 95 -1.08 -8.55 7.51
N ASN A 96 -0.83 -7.39 8.10
CA ASN A 96 0.43 -7.03 8.73
C ASN A 96 0.11 -6.41 10.11
N SER A 97 1.12 -5.82 10.75
CA SER A 97 0.96 -5.07 12.00
C SER A 97 1.37 -3.60 11.81
N LEU A 98 1.03 -3.01 10.65
CA LEU A 98 1.35 -1.63 10.31
C LEU A 98 0.46 -0.66 11.09
N ILE A 99 1.01 0.50 11.46
CA ILE A 99 0.37 1.53 12.30
C ILE A 99 0.42 2.91 11.64
N GLY A 100 -0.27 3.88 12.24
CA GLY A 100 -0.24 5.29 11.86
C GLY A 100 -1.25 5.64 10.76
N GLU A 101 -1.15 6.88 10.28
CA GLU A 101 -2.05 7.42 9.27
C GLU A 101 -1.70 6.93 7.87
N ILE A 102 -2.69 6.97 6.98
CA ILE A 102 -2.57 6.46 5.60
C ILE A 102 -2.45 7.58 4.55
N ASP A 103 -2.36 8.84 4.96
CA ASP A 103 -2.31 10.04 4.10
C ASP A 103 -1.26 9.99 2.99
N VAL A 104 -0.17 9.24 3.20
CA VAL A 104 0.88 9.05 2.20
C VAL A 104 0.35 8.49 0.87
N ILE A 105 -0.77 7.77 0.89
CA ILE A 105 -1.35 7.18 -0.33
C ILE A 105 -2.20 8.17 -1.12
N GLU A 106 -2.56 9.34 -0.57
CA GLU A 106 -3.48 10.32 -1.19
C GLU A 106 -3.03 10.77 -2.59
N ASN A 107 -1.71 10.82 -2.83
CA ASN A 107 -1.15 11.25 -4.12
C ASN A 107 -1.04 10.12 -5.15
N LEU A 108 -1.38 8.88 -4.81
CA LEU A 108 -1.22 7.72 -5.68
C LEU A 108 -2.46 7.50 -6.56
N THR A 109 -2.80 8.52 -7.35
CA THR A 109 -4.07 8.59 -8.10
C THR A 109 -4.23 7.56 -9.23
N ALA A 110 -3.15 6.87 -9.60
CA ALA A 110 -3.18 5.74 -10.54
C ALA A 110 -3.66 4.41 -9.90
N LEU A 111 -3.91 4.39 -8.58
CA LEU A 111 -4.34 3.19 -7.88
C LEU A 111 -5.72 2.73 -8.33
N ARG A 112 -5.80 1.43 -8.63
CA ARG A 112 -7.01 0.70 -9.01
C ARG A 112 -7.47 -0.24 -7.90
N ILE A 113 -6.52 -0.73 -7.10
CA ILE A 113 -6.78 -1.62 -5.97
C ILE A 113 -5.96 -1.13 -4.78
N ILE A 114 -6.65 -0.84 -3.70
CA ILE A 114 -6.09 -0.56 -2.37
C ILE A 114 -6.66 -1.60 -1.43
N ASP A 115 -5.79 -2.45 -0.91
CA ASP A 115 -6.12 -3.38 0.16
C ASP A 115 -5.10 -3.23 1.29
N ILE A 116 -5.52 -2.57 2.37
CA ILE A 116 -4.71 -2.38 3.57
C ILE A 116 -5.38 -3.01 4.80
N SER A 117 -6.34 -3.90 4.55
CA SER A 117 -7.17 -4.52 5.58
C SER A 117 -6.35 -5.34 6.60
N ASP A 118 -6.92 -5.61 7.76
CA ASP A 118 -6.30 -6.40 8.83
C ASP A 118 -4.91 -5.84 9.23
N ASN A 119 -4.88 -4.58 9.67
CA ASN A 119 -3.70 -3.88 10.20
C ASN A 119 -4.11 -3.06 11.45
N PHE A 120 -3.24 -2.14 11.90
CA PHE A 120 -3.50 -1.22 13.02
C PHE A 120 -3.41 0.24 12.57
N PHE A 121 -3.79 0.55 11.32
CA PHE A 121 -3.83 1.93 10.84
C PHE A 121 -4.86 2.75 11.64
N ASP A 122 -4.52 4.02 11.88
CA ASP A 122 -5.31 4.96 12.68
C ASP A 122 -5.50 6.30 11.93
N GLY A 123 -6.03 7.30 12.64
CA GLY A 123 -6.37 8.59 12.05
C GLY A 123 -7.63 8.52 11.18
N SER A 124 -7.83 9.54 10.33
CA SER A 124 -8.96 9.62 9.41
C SER A 124 -8.64 9.00 8.05
N ILE A 125 -9.67 8.55 7.34
CA ILE A 125 -9.53 8.16 5.94
C ILE A 125 -9.29 9.43 5.09
N PRO A 126 -8.21 9.51 4.28
CA PRO A 126 -7.92 10.66 3.44
C PRO A 126 -8.92 10.81 2.27
N SER A 127 -8.85 11.92 1.55
CA SER A 127 -9.66 12.09 0.34
C SER A 127 -9.18 11.14 -0.75
N PHE A 128 -10.13 10.47 -1.41
CA PHE A 128 -9.86 9.70 -2.63
C PHE A 128 -10.48 10.37 -3.86
N SER A 129 -10.81 11.66 -3.78
CA SER A 129 -11.54 12.37 -4.85
C SER A 129 -10.87 12.27 -6.22
N ASP A 130 -9.54 12.19 -6.27
CA ASP A 130 -8.76 12.10 -7.51
C ASP A 130 -8.54 10.67 -8.04
N PHE A 131 -9.03 9.64 -7.34
CA PHE A 131 -8.79 8.23 -7.67
C PHE A 131 -9.81 7.70 -8.69
N LYS A 132 -9.79 8.27 -9.91
CA LYS A 132 -10.83 8.01 -10.93
C LYS A 132 -10.87 6.56 -11.43
N GLU A 133 -9.77 5.82 -11.28
CA GLU A 133 -9.67 4.42 -11.71
C GLU A 133 -9.80 3.40 -10.57
N LEU A 134 -10.06 3.85 -9.34
CA LEU A 134 -10.15 2.98 -8.17
C LEU A 134 -11.38 2.08 -8.25
N LYS A 135 -11.15 0.77 -8.22
CA LYS A 135 -12.16 -0.29 -8.31
C LYS A 135 -12.39 -0.98 -6.97
N ILE A 136 -11.32 -1.18 -6.20
CA ILE A 136 -11.38 -1.92 -4.94
C ILE A 136 -10.71 -1.08 -3.86
N LEU A 137 -11.47 -0.75 -2.81
CA LEU A 137 -10.99 -0.08 -1.61
C LEU A 137 -11.36 -0.91 -0.39
N LYS A 138 -10.36 -1.54 0.23
CA LYS A 138 -10.51 -2.34 1.45
C LYS A 138 -9.64 -1.77 2.56
N LEU A 139 -10.30 -1.17 3.54
CA LEU A 139 -9.70 -0.59 4.73
C LEU A 139 -10.13 -1.32 6.01
N ASN A 140 -10.91 -2.40 5.88
CA ASN A 140 -11.53 -3.09 7.00
C ASN A 140 -10.52 -3.70 7.97
N GLY A 141 -10.92 -3.90 9.23
CA GLY A 141 -10.05 -4.51 10.24
C GLY A 141 -8.85 -3.62 10.60
N ASN A 142 -9.11 -2.34 10.84
CA ASN A 142 -8.14 -1.35 11.28
C ASN A 142 -8.72 -0.55 12.47
N THR A 143 -8.01 0.51 12.90
CA THR A 143 -8.46 1.43 13.95
C THR A 143 -8.77 2.82 13.41
N LEU A 144 -9.20 2.91 12.14
CA LEU A 144 -9.49 4.18 11.48
C LEU A 144 -10.70 4.86 12.15
N THR A 145 -10.59 6.17 12.34
CA THR A 145 -11.56 7.03 13.02
C THR A 145 -12.10 8.11 12.08
N GLY A 146 -12.94 9.01 12.61
CA GLY A 146 -13.50 10.12 11.85
C GLY A 146 -14.74 9.72 11.05
N GLY A 147 -15.08 10.57 10.08
CA GLY A 147 -16.26 10.45 9.24
C GLY A 147 -16.06 9.56 8.02
N PHE A 148 -17.17 9.13 7.40
CA PHE A 148 -17.12 8.56 6.06
C PHE A 148 -16.56 9.61 5.08
N PRO A 149 -15.63 9.24 4.17
CA PRO A 149 -15.08 10.20 3.21
C PRO A 149 -16.19 10.77 2.34
N LYS A 150 -16.36 12.09 2.37
CA LYS A 150 -17.42 12.79 1.61
C LYS A 150 -17.29 12.58 0.10
N ASP A 151 -16.07 12.27 -0.35
CA ASP A 151 -15.73 12.11 -1.75
C ASP A 151 -15.92 10.67 -2.26
N LEU A 152 -16.43 9.73 -1.45
CA LEU A 152 -16.73 8.37 -1.92
C LEU A 152 -17.67 8.38 -3.13
N ALA A 153 -18.62 9.32 -3.19
CA ALA A 153 -19.52 9.48 -4.33
C ALA A 153 -18.81 9.88 -5.64
N SER A 154 -17.58 10.41 -5.55
CA SER A 154 -16.78 10.78 -6.73
C SER A 154 -16.00 9.60 -7.33
N LEU A 155 -15.94 8.46 -6.62
CA LEU A 155 -15.28 7.23 -7.05
C LEU A 155 -16.18 6.44 -8.02
N THR A 156 -16.36 6.96 -9.23
CA THR A 156 -17.29 6.41 -10.22
C THR A 156 -16.92 5.02 -10.76
N SER A 157 -15.67 4.60 -10.58
CA SER A 157 -15.18 3.27 -10.99
C SER A 157 -15.23 2.23 -9.87
N LEU A 158 -15.70 2.60 -8.67
CA LEU A 158 -15.64 1.73 -7.49
C LEU A 158 -16.62 0.57 -7.61
N GLU A 159 -16.09 -0.65 -7.48
CA GLU A 159 -16.83 -1.91 -7.58
C GLU A 159 -16.96 -2.58 -6.21
N LEU A 160 -15.98 -2.36 -5.31
CA LEU A 160 -15.97 -2.91 -3.97
C LEU A 160 -15.44 -1.87 -2.97
N LEU A 161 -16.24 -1.61 -1.95
CA LEU A 161 -15.88 -0.82 -0.78
C LEU A 161 -16.04 -1.68 0.48
N ASP A 162 -14.98 -1.82 1.26
CA ASP A 162 -15.03 -2.44 2.58
C ASP A 162 -14.35 -1.56 3.62
N LEU A 163 -15.17 -1.02 4.52
CA LEU A 163 -14.76 -0.17 5.64
C LEU A 163 -15.13 -0.80 6.99
N SER A 164 -15.57 -2.07 7.01
CA SER A 164 -16.03 -2.73 8.25
C SER A 164 -14.92 -2.80 9.30
N ASP A 165 -15.28 -3.11 10.55
CA ASP A 165 -14.29 -3.38 11.60
C ASP A 165 -13.26 -2.26 11.76
N ASN A 166 -13.76 -1.02 11.81
CA ASN A 166 -13.05 0.21 12.11
C ASN A 166 -13.80 0.99 13.21
N LEU A 167 -13.29 2.16 13.58
CA LEU A 167 -13.87 3.07 14.57
C LEU A 167 -14.52 4.31 13.90
N LEU A 168 -15.02 4.15 12.67
CA LEU A 168 -15.69 5.21 11.91
C LEU A 168 -17.00 5.62 12.58
N SER A 169 -17.30 6.91 12.54
CA SER A 169 -18.48 7.50 13.16
C SER A 169 -19.03 8.66 12.32
N GLY A 170 -20.17 9.21 12.71
CA GLY A 170 -20.81 10.29 11.95
C GLY A 170 -21.65 9.80 10.76
N PRO A 171 -22.25 10.72 10.00
CA PRO A 171 -23.21 10.37 8.96
C PRO A 171 -22.53 9.79 7.71
N LEU A 172 -23.23 8.89 7.02
CA LEU A 172 -22.76 8.27 5.76
C LEU A 172 -22.68 9.27 4.61
N TYR A 173 -23.44 10.36 4.69
CA TYR A 173 -23.46 11.47 3.75
C TYR A 173 -23.31 12.76 4.55
N PRO A 174 -22.61 13.79 4.05
CA PRO A 174 -22.72 15.11 4.66
C PRO A 174 -24.20 15.53 4.65
N ASP A 175 -24.68 16.05 5.78
CA ASP A 175 -26.01 16.65 5.89
C ASP A 175 -26.11 17.88 4.97
N THR A 176 -26.30 17.64 3.68
CA THR A 176 -26.68 18.66 2.69
C THR A 176 -27.97 18.25 1.99
N LEU A 177 -28.90 17.68 2.77
CA LEU A 177 -30.33 17.76 2.50
C LEU A 177 -30.91 18.88 3.37
N THR A 178 -30.40 20.09 3.17
CA THR A 178 -31.09 21.33 3.55
C THR A 178 -31.19 22.16 2.28
N ASP A 179 -32.19 21.83 1.46
CA ASP A 179 -33.27 22.71 1.00
C ASP A 179 -34.14 22.00 -0.06
#